data_AF-A0A6G1R4K5-F1
#
_entry.id   AF-A0A6G1R4K5-F1
#
_cell.length_a   1.000
_cell.length_b   1.000
_cell.length_c   1.000
_cell.angle_alpha   90.00
_cell.angle_beta   90.00
_cell.angle_gamma   90.00
#
_symmetry.space_group_name_H-M   'P 1'
#
loop_
_entity.id
_entity.type
_entity.pdbx_description
1 polymer ?
#
loop_
_entity_poly.entity_id
_entity_poly.type
_entity_poly.pdbx_seq_one_letter_code
_entity_poly.pdbx_strand_id
1 'polypeptide(L)'
;VLAFWHVVCETFRKIVDSKYFGRGIMVAILINTLSMGIEYHEQPEELTNALEISNIVFTSLFALEMLLKVLVYGPFGYIKNPYNIFDGIIVVISVWEIVGQQGGGLSVLRTFRLMRVLKLVRFMPALQRQLVVLMKTMDNVATFCMLLMLFIFIFSILGMHLFGCKFASERDGDTLPDRKNFDSLLWAIVT
;
A
#
# COMPACT_ATOMS: atom_id res chain seq x y z
N VAL A 1 -19.62 -30.45 20.77
CA VAL A 1 -19.23 -29.16 20.16
C VAL A 1 -17.71 -28.97 20.14
N LEU A 2 -17.00 -29.04 21.28
CA LEU A 2 -15.53 -28.91 21.33
C LEU A 2 -14.77 -29.96 20.51
N ALA A 3 -15.17 -31.25 20.59
CA ALA A 3 -14.54 -32.30 19.79
C ALA A 3 -14.73 -32.11 18.27
N PHE A 4 -15.92 -31.68 17.86
CA PHE A 4 -16.21 -31.35 16.46
C PHE A 4 -15.35 -30.16 15.99
N TRP A 5 -15.23 -29.11 16.82
CA TRP A 5 -14.37 -27.97 16.53
C TRP A 5 -12.89 -28.35 16.40
N HIS A 6 -12.40 -29.24 17.26
CA HIS A 6 -11.02 -29.77 17.14
C HIS A 6 -10.79 -30.53 15.83
N VAL A 7 -11.71 -31.42 15.44
CA VAL A 7 -11.61 -32.19 14.18
C VAL A 7 -11.66 -31.26 12.97
N VAL A 8 -12.52 -30.25 13.01
CA VAL A 8 -12.63 -29.23 11.97
C VAL A 8 -11.35 -28.41 11.87
N CYS A 9 -10.79 -27.94 12.99
CA CYS A 9 -9.53 -27.21 13.02
C CYS A 9 -8.35 -28.06 12.53
N GLU A 10 -8.28 -29.36 12.86
CA GLU A 10 -7.23 -30.24 12.36
C GLU A 10 -7.32 -30.46 10.85
N THR A 11 -8.54 -30.58 10.32
CA THR A 11 -8.76 -30.72 8.87
C THR A 11 -8.35 -29.44 8.15
N PHE A 12 -8.76 -28.27 8.65
CA PHE A 12 -8.35 -26.99 8.11
C PHE A 12 -6.84 -26.73 8.25
N ARG A 13 -6.22 -27.19 9.34
CA ARG A 13 -4.77 -27.09 9.52
C ARG A 13 -4.02 -27.82 8.41
N LYS A 14 -4.43 -29.04 8.06
CA LYS A 14 -3.86 -29.79 6.93
C LYS A 14 -3.98 -29.03 5.60
N ILE A 15 -5.09 -28.32 5.39
CA ILE A 15 -5.32 -27.52 4.17
C ILE A 15 -4.39 -26.30 4.16
N VAL A 16 -4.40 -25.51 5.24
CA VAL A 16 -3.65 -24.25 5.38
C VAL A 16 -2.14 -24.49 5.34
N ASP A 17 -1.64 -25.54 5.99
CA ASP A 17 -0.22 -25.91 5.99
C ASP A 17 0.20 -26.58 4.68
N SER A 18 -0.73 -26.89 3.77
CA SER A 18 -0.38 -27.50 2.49
C SER A 18 0.35 -26.53 1.58
N LYS A 19 1.43 -27.02 0.95
CA LYS A 19 2.17 -26.28 -0.08
C LYS A 19 1.30 -25.93 -1.30
N TYR A 20 0.20 -26.66 -1.52
CA TYR A 20 -0.72 -26.40 -2.63
C TYR A 20 -1.60 -25.19 -2.36
N PHE A 21 -2.09 -25.05 -1.13
CA PHE A 21 -2.85 -23.88 -0.71
C PHE A 21 -2.01 -22.61 -0.87
N GLY A 22 -0.80 -22.58 -0.31
CA GLY A 22 0.11 -21.44 -0.45
C GLY A 22 0.41 -21.07 -1.92
N ARG A 23 0.67 -22.07 -2.79
CA ARG A 23 0.88 -21.84 -4.23
C ARG A 23 -0.38 -21.32 -4.92
N GLY A 24 -1.55 -21.85 -4.57
CA GLY A 24 -2.83 -21.39 -5.11
C GLY A 24 -3.10 -19.92 -4.79
N ILE A 25 -2.85 -19.51 -3.54
CA ILE A 25 -2.98 -18.11 -3.16
C ILE A 25 -1.96 -17.22 -3.89
N MET A 26 -0.72 -17.68 -4.06
CA MET A 26 0.29 -16.94 -4.83
C MET A 26 -0.17 -16.71 -6.27
N VAL A 27 -0.71 -17.73 -6.93
CA VAL A 27 -1.27 -17.62 -8.28
C VAL A 27 -2.44 -16.65 -8.30
N ALA A 28 -3.34 -16.70 -7.32
CA ALA A 28 -4.45 -15.76 -7.20
C ALA A 28 -3.97 -14.30 -7.05
N ILE A 29 -2.91 -14.05 -6.28
CA ILE A 29 -2.30 -12.71 -6.17
C ILE A 29 -1.71 -12.26 -7.50
N LEU A 30 -1.02 -13.15 -8.22
CA LEU A 30 -0.45 -12.82 -9.54
C LEU A 30 -1.55 -12.47 -10.55
N ILE A 31 -2.61 -13.27 -10.63
CA ILE A 31 -3.74 -12.99 -11.52
C ILE A 31 -4.41 -11.68 -11.12
N ASN A 32 -4.66 -11.45 -9.83
CA ASN A 32 -5.23 -10.18 -9.35
C ASN A 32 -4.37 -8.97 -9.72
N THR A 33 -3.04 -9.11 -9.63
CA THR A 33 -2.10 -8.06 -10.01
C THR A 33 -2.11 -7.80 -11.51
N LEU A 34 -2.16 -8.86 -12.33
CA LEU A 34 -2.27 -8.72 -13.78
C LEU A 34 -3.59 -8.05 -14.18
N SER A 35 -4.70 -8.42 -13.54
CA SER A 35 -6.01 -7.77 -13.77
C SER A 35 -5.94 -6.26 -13.51
N MET A 36 -5.24 -5.82 -12.47
CA MET A 36 -5.05 -4.38 -12.21
C MET A 36 -4.22 -3.68 -13.29
N GLY A 37 -3.24 -4.36 -13.88
CA GLY A 37 -2.41 -3.80 -14.94
C GLY A 37 -3.11 -3.66 -16.30
N ILE A 38 -4.29 -4.27 -16.47
CA ILE A 38 -5.09 -4.19 -17.69
C ILE A 38 -5.94 -2.90 -17.73
N GLU A 39 -6.17 -2.24 -16.59
CA GLU A 39 -7.00 -1.05 -16.50
C GLU A 39 -6.39 0.12 -17.29
N TYR A 40 -7.15 0.74 -18.22
CA TYR A 40 -6.71 1.88 -19.02
C TYR A 40 -7.80 2.96 -19.18
N HIS A 41 -7.39 4.16 -19.60
CA HIS A 41 -8.29 5.30 -19.78
C HIS A 41 -9.23 5.07 -20.96
N GLU A 42 -10.53 5.33 -20.79
CA GLU A 42 -11.58 5.09 -21.80
C GLU A 42 -11.81 3.60 -22.18
N GLN A 43 -11.67 2.70 -21.21
CA GLN A 43 -11.97 1.28 -21.41
C GLN A 43 -13.49 1.00 -21.52
N PRO A 44 -13.90 -0.07 -22.24
CA PRO A 44 -15.31 -0.41 -22.37
C PRO A 44 -15.93 -0.77 -21.02
N GLU A 45 -17.23 -0.44 -20.86
CA GLU A 45 -17.98 -0.70 -19.61
C GLU A 45 -17.96 -2.18 -19.20
N GLU A 46 -17.99 -3.09 -20.18
CA GLU A 46 -17.88 -4.53 -19.96
C GLU A 46 -16.57 -4.92 -19.25
N LEU A 47 -15.45 -4.31 -19.64
CA LEU A 47 -14.15 -4.57 -19.01
C LEU A 47 -14.12 -4.00 -17.59
N THR A 48 -14.66 -2.81 -17.38
CA THR A 48 -14.75 -2.19 -16.04
C THR A 48 -15.56 -3.07 -15.09
N ASN A 49 -16.73 -3.54 -15.53
CA ASN A 49 -17.59 -4.43 -14.75
C ASN A 49 -16.89 -5.76 -14.44
N ALA A 50 -16.20 -6.36 -15.42
CA ALA A 50 -15.44 -7.59 -15.21
C ALA A 50 -14.30 -7.41 -14.20
N LEU A 51 -13.58 -6.28 -14.25
CA LEU A 51 -12.50 -5.95 -13.31
C LEU A 51 -13.02 -5.69 -11.89
N GLU A 52 -14.17 -5.05 -11.73
CA GLU A 52 -14.81 -4.85 -10.43
C GLU A 52 -15.30 -6.16 -9.80
N ILE A 53 -15.96 -7.02 -10.59
CA ILE A 53 -16.37 -8.36 -10.13
C ILE A 53 -15.13 -9.16 -9.72
N SER A 54 -14.08 -9.13 -10.54
CA SER A 54 -12.79 -9.76 -10.24
C SER A 54 -12.19 -9.24 -8.93
N ASN A 55 -12.25 -7.92 -8.70
CA ASN A 55 -11.78 -7.28 -7.47
C ASN A 55 -12.49 -7.82 -6.21
N ILE A 56 -13.81 -8.01 -6.27
CA ILE A 56 -14.62 -8.55 -5.18
C ILE A 56 -14.29 -10.03 -4.95
N VAL A 57 -14.17 -10.82 -6.02
CA VAL A 57 -13.81 -12.25 -5.95
C VAL A 57 -12.43 -12.45 -5.31
N PHE A 58 -11.41 -11.69 -5.72
CA PHE A 58 -10.08 -11.83 -5.14
C PHE A 58 -10.03 -11.34 -3.68
N THR A 59 -10.70 -10.24 -3.36
CA THR A 59 -10.76 -9.76 -1.97
C THR A 59 -11.44 -10.78 -1.06
N SER A 60 -12.57 -11.35 -1.48
CA SER A 60 -13.26 -12.38 -0.70
C SER A 60 -12.40 -13.64 -0.51
N LEU A 61 -11.67 -14.07 -1.55
CA LEU A 61 -10.74 -15.19 -1.47
C LEU A 61 -9.62 -14.94 -0.44
N PHE A 62 -9.03 -13.74 -0.43
CA PHE A 62 -8.00 -13.39 0.55
C PHE A 62 -8.55 -13.18 1.97
N ALA A 63 -9.77 -12.68 2.10
CA ALA A 63 -10.44 -12.59 3.39
C ALA A 63 -10.71 -13.98 3.97
N LEU A 64 -11.15 -14.92 3.13
CA LEU A 64 -11.35 -16.31 3.52
C LEU A 64 -10.03 -16.98 3.90
N GLU A 65 -8.95 -16.74 3.16
CA GLU A 65 -7.60 -17.20 3.51
C GLU A 65 -7.18 -16.71 4.91
N MET A 66 -7.35 -15.41 5.18
CA MET A 66 -7.04 -14.82 6.48
C MET A 66 -7.87 -15.47 7.59
N LEU A 67 -9.18 -15.59 7.41
CA LEU A 67 -10.08 -16.21 8.39
C LEU A 67 -9.68 -17.66 8.69
N LEU A 68 -9.38 -18.45 7.67
CA LEU A 68 -8.90 -19.83 7.86
C LEU A 68 -7.60 -19.88 8.67
N LYS A 69 -6.63 -18.99 8.40
CA LYS A 69 -5.38 -18.92 9.18
C LYS A 69 -5.64 -18.51 10.64
N VAL A 70 -6.51 -17.55 10.88
CA VAL A 70 -6.86 -17.11 12.24
C VAL A 70 -7.57 -18.24 13.00
N LEU A 71 -8.44 -19.01 12.36
CA LEU A 71 -9.11 -20.16 12.97
C LEU A 71 -8.12 -21.30 13.32
N VAL A 72 -7.15 -21.57 12.44
CA VAL A 72 -6.17 -22.67 12.61
C VAL A 72 -5.08 -22.34 13.64
N TYR A 73 -4.51 -21.14 13.59
CA TYR A 73 -3.41 -20.74 14.48
C TYR A 73 -3.88 -20.02 15.74
N GLY A 74 -5.16 -19.62 15.78
CA GLY A 74 -5.69 -18.70 16.76
C GLY A 74 -5.21 -17.26 16.51
N PRO A 75 -5.86 -16.26 17.15
CA PRO A 75 -5.48 -14.86 17.00
C PRO A 75 -4.04 -14.58 17.46
N PHE A 76 -3.62 -15.17 18.60
CA PHE A 76 -2.26 -15.00 19.11
C PHE A 76 -1.20 -15.68 18.22
N GLY A 77 -1.50 -16.84 17.63
CA GLY A 77 -0.60 -17.52 16.71
C GLY A 77 -0.46 -16.78 15.37
N TYR A 78 -1.55 -16.17 14.90
CA TYR A 78 -1.53 -15.36 13.67
C TYR A 78 -0.63 -14.12 13.81
N ILE A 79 -0.76 -13.40 14.93
CA ILE A 79 -0.03 -12.15 15.20
C ILE A 79 1.47 -12.41 15.45
N LYS A 80 1.88 -13.62 15.84
CA LYS A 80 3.30 -13.95 16.03
C LYS A 80 4.12 -13.86 14.73
N ASN A 81 3.49 -14.03 13.57
CA ASN A 81 4.16 -13.97 12.27
C ASN A 81 3.94 -12.58 11.63
N PRO A 82 5.00 -11.75 11.46
CA PRO A 82 4.87 -10.41 10.89
C PRO A 82 4.31 -10.41 9.46
N TYR A 83 4.57 -11.45 8.68
CA TYR A 83 4.04 -11.57 7.32
C TYR A 83 2.55 -11.88 7.28
N ASN A 84 2.03 -12.60 8.28
CA ASN A 84 0.60 -12.81 8.43
C ASN A 84 -0.08 -11.51 8.87
N ILE A 85 0.50 -10.76 9.81
CA ILE A 85 -0.02 -9.44 10.20
C ILE A 85 -0.11 -8.51 8.97
N PHE A 86 0.96 -8.43 8.19
CA PHE A 86 1.01 -7.59 6.99
C PHE A 86 -0.08 -7.97 5.97
N ASP A 87 -0.25 -9.26 5.71
CA ASP A 87 -1.33 -9.74 4.84
C ASP A 87 -2.72 -9.39 5.39
N GLY A 88 -2.92 -9.57 6.70
CA GLY A 88 -4.16 -9.23 7.38
C GLY A 88 -4.51 -7.74 7.26
N ILE A 89 -3.53 -6.85 7.43
CA ILE A 89 -3.72 -5.40 7.22
C ILE A 89 -4.20 -5.12 5.79
N ILE A 90 -3.56 -5.72 4.79
CA ILE A 90 -3.96 -5.53 3.38
C ILE A 90 -5.39 -6.05 3.13
N VAL A 91 -5.76 -7.19 3.71
CA VAL A 91 -7.13 -7.72 3.63
C VAL A 91 -8.13 -6.76 4.25
N VAL A 92 -7.86 -6.24 5.45
CA VAL A 92 -8.75 -5.31 6.14
C VAL A 92 -8.94 -4.03 5.32
N ILE A 93 -7.87 -3.46 4.78
CA ILE A 93 -7.95 -2.27 3.91
C ILE A 93 -8.74 -2.61 2.63
N SER A 94 -8.57 -3.80 2.06
CA SER A 94 -9.30 -4.22 0.86
C SER A 94 -10.80 -4.40 1.12
N VAL A 95 -11.18 -4.90 2.30
CA VAL A 95 -12.60 -4.99 2.70
C VAL A 95 -13.17 -3.59 2.93
N TRP A 96 -12.41 -2.71 3.59
CA TRP A 96 -12.80 -1.33 3.80
C TRP A 96 -12.99 -0.57 2.49
N GLU A 97 -12.15 -0.84 1.48
CA GLU A 97 -12.31 -0.28 0.13
C GLU A 97 -13.68 -0.63 -0.46
N ILE A 98 -14.08 -1.90 -0.43
CA ILE A 98 -15.35 -2.36 -1.01
C ILE A 98 -16.55 -1.76 -0.26
N VAL A 99 -16.49 -1.72 1.08
CA VAL A 99 -17.58 -1.14 1.89
C VAL A 99 -17.65 0.38 1.70
N GLY A 100 -16.51 1.05 1.62
CA GLY A 100 -16.40 2.49 1.48
C GLY A 100 -16.78 3.03 0.09
N GLN A 101 -16.81 2.17 -0.94
CA GLN A 101 -17.27 2.56 -2.28
C GLN A 101 -18.75 2.99 -2.32
N GLN A 102 -19.59 2.49 -1.40
CA GLN A 102 -21.00 2.90 -1.30
C GLN A 102 -21.17 4.36 -0.83
N GLY A 103 -20.12 4.99 -0.28
CA GLY A 103 -20.15 6.36 0.24
C GLY A 103 -19.78 7.46 -0.75
N GLY A 104 -19.57 7.16 -2.04
CA GLY A 104 -19.45 8.15 -3.12
C GLY A 104 -18.19 9.03 -3.18
N GLY A 105 -17.27 8.96 -2.21
CA GLY A 105 -16.26 10.02 -2.03
C GLY A 105 -14.79 9.69 -2.29
N LEU A 106 -14.38 8.43 -2.47
CA LEU A 106 -12.96 8.08 -2.35
C LEU A 106 -12.41 7.30 -3.55
N SER A 107 -12.15 8.00 -4.64
CA SER A 107 -11.33 7.45 -5.75
C SER A 107 -9.95 6.99 -5.27
N VAL A 108 -9.42 7.58 -4.20
CA VAL A 108 -8.15 7.18 -3.57
C VAL A 108 -8.21 5.77 -2.98
N LEU A 109 -9.39 5.31 -2.52
CA LEU A 109 -9.53 3.95 -2.00
C LEU A 109 -9.21 2.91 -3.09
N ARG A 110 -9.57 3.18 -4.34
CA ARG A 110 -9.26 2.28 -5.46
C ARG A 110 -7.76 2.06 -5.58
N THR A 111 -6.92 3.08 -5.34
CA THR A 111 -5.45 2.97 -5.38
C THR A 111 -4.90 2.01 -4.32
N PHE A 112 -5.58 1.81 -3.18
CA PHE A 112 -5.14 0.86 -2.16
C PHE A 112 -5.14 -0.59 -2.62
N ARG A 113 -5.88 -0.93 -3.68
CA ARG A 113 -5.83 -2.28 -4.28
C ARG A 113 -4.41 -2.65 -4.74
N LEU A 114 -3.57 -1.66 -5.10
CA LEU A 114 -2.17 -1.88 -5.47
C LEU A 114 -1.33 -2.45 -4.31
N MET A 115 -1.73 -2.22 -3.05
CA MET A 115 -1.05 -2.82 -1.91
C MET A 115 -1.14 -4.35 -1.90
N ARG A 116 -2.11 -4.94 -2.61
CA ARG A 116 -2.23 -6.39 -2.73
C ARG A 116 -1.04 -7.02 -3.44
N VAL A 117 -0.37 -6.29 -4.33
CA VAL A 117 0.89 -6.74 -4.95
C VAL A 117 1.95 -7.03 -3.90
N LEU A 118 1.95 -6.27 -2.80
CA LEU A 118 2.88 -6.46 -1.69
C LEU A 118 2.67 -7.80 -0.97
N LYS A 119 1.51 -8.46 -1.12
CA LYS A 119 1.32 -9.81 -0.61
C LYS A 119 2.30 -10.82 -1.20
N LEU A 120 2.86 -10.56 -2.39
CA LEU A 120 3.91 -11.40 -2.99
C LEU A 120 5.18 -11.45 -2.13
N VAL A 121 5.44 -10.42 -1.32
CA VAL A 121 6.60 -10.36 -0.42
C VAL A 121 6.64 -11.58 0.51
N ARG A 122 5.50 -12.11 0.97
CA ARG A 122 5.49 -13.28 1.85
C ARG A 122 5.96 -14.58 1.17
N PHE A 123 5.92 -14.62 -0.17
CA PHE A 123 6.34 -15.77 -0.98
C PHE A 123 7.74 -15.60 -1.59
N MET A 124 8.31 -14.39 -1.53
CA MET A 124 9.61 -14.06 -2.11
C MET A 124 10.66 -13.84 -1.00
N PRO A 125 11.37 -14.90 -0.56
CA PRO A 125 12.33 -14.79 0.55
C PRO A 125 13.48 -13.82 0.24
N ALA A 126 13.82 -13.62 -1.03
CA ALA A 126 14.78 -12.61 -1.46
C ALA A 126 14.30 -11.18 -1.12
N LEU A 127 13.03 -10.85 -1.43
CA LEU A 127 12.44 -9.55 -1.10
C LEU A 127 12.32 -9.36 0.42
N GLN A 128 11.95 -10.40 1.16
CA GLN A 128 11.92 -10.35 2.63
C GLN A 128 13.26 -9.95 3.21
N ARG A 129 14.34 -10.59 2.75
CA ARG A 129 15.69 -10.26 3.20
C ARG A 129 16.05 -8.81 2.88
N GLN A 130 15.72 -8.34 1.68
CA GLN A 130 15.97 -6.94 1.28
C GLN A 130 15.20 -5.95 2.16
N LEU A 131 13.92 -6.19 2.44
CA LEU A 131 13.12 -5.33 3.32
C LEU A 131 13.67 -5.31 4.75
N VAL A 132 14.11 -6.45 5.29
CA VAL A 132 14.74 -6.49 6.62
C VAL A 132 16.04 -5.68 6.65
N VAL A 133 16.87 -5.77 5.61
CA VAL A 133 18.11 -4.99 5.51
C VAL A 133 17.78 -3.50 5.39
N LEU A 134 16.82 -3.12 4.55
CA LEU A 134 16.36 -1.74 4.40
C LEU A 134 15.92 -1.15 5.74
N MET A 135 15.08 -1.89 6.49
CA MET A 135 14.61 -1.46 7.81
C MET A 135 15.76 -1.32 8.81
N LYS A 136 16.76 -2.22 8.78
CA LYS A 136 17.95 -2.10 9.65
C LYS A 136 18.81 -0.88 9.32
N THR A 137 18.83 -0.44 8.06
CA THR A 137 19.57 0.76 7.65
C THR A 137 18.77 2.06 7.84
N MET A 138 17.46 1.97 8.15
CA MET A 138 16.56 3.11 8.17
C MET A 138 16.95 4.16 9.22
N ASP A 139 17.49 3.76 10.38
CA ASP A 139 17.93 4.68 11.43
C ASP A 139 19.11 5.56 10.97
N ASN A 140 20.07 4.97 10.26
CA ASN A 140 21.21 5.69 9.70
C ASN A 140 20.75 6.66 8.59
N VAL A 141 19.86 6.19 7.72
CA VAL A 141 19.27 7.01 6.65
C VAL A 141 18.46 8.16 7.25
N ALA A 142 17.69 7.92 8.31
CA ALA A 142 16.90 8.96 8.98
C ALA A 142 17.78 10.06 9.56
N THR A 143 18.91 9.71 10.17
CA THR A 143 19.88 10.68 10.69
C THR A 143 20.45 11.56 9.57
N PHE A 144 20.84 10.95 8.45
CA PHE A 144 21.30 11.68 7.27
C PHE A 144 20.22 12.58 6.67
N CYS A 145 18.98 12.07 6.53
CA CYS A 145 17.84 12.84 6.04
C CYS A 145 17.51 14.02 6.97
N MET A 146 17.61 13.87 8.29
CA MET A 146 17.41 14.96 9.25
C MET A 146 18.43 16.09 9.05
N LEU A 147 19.71 15.74 8.89
CA LEU A 147 20.76 16.72 8.62
C LEU A 147 20.52 17.43 7.26
N LEU A 148 20.16 16.67 6.23
CA LEU A 148 19.83 17.20 4.91
C LEU A 148 18.63 18.16 4.97
N MET A 149 17.57 17.80 5.70
CA MET A 149 16.40 18.66 5.89
C MET A 149 16.75 19.94 6.64
N LEU A 150 17.61 19.87 7.67
CA LEU A 150 18.10 21.07 8.37
C LEU A 150 18.90 21.98 7.42
N PHE A 151 19.77 21.41 6.59
CA PHE A 151 20.51 22.15 5.59
C PHE A 151 19.57 22.86 4.61
N ILE A 152 18.62 22.11 4.00
CA ILE A 152 17.61 22.67 3.09
C ILE A 152 16.83 23.79 3.78
N PHE A 153 16.43 23.62 5.04
CA PHE A 153 15.69 24.62 5.81
C PHE A 153 16.47 25.93 6.00
N ILE A 154 17.75 25.86 6.37
CA ILE A 154 18.62 27.05 6.53
C ILE A 154 18.74 27.81 5.20
N PHE A 155 19.02 27.11 4.10
CA PHE A 155 19.14 27.74 2.78
C PHE A 155 17.82 28.29 2.26
N SER A 156 16.70 27.65 2.59
CA SER A 156 15.36 28.15 2.23
C SER A 156 15.08 29.50 2.91
N ILE A 157 15.35 29.62 4.22
CA ILE A 157 15.21 30.88 4.96
C ILE A 157 16.15 31.96 4.42
N LEU A 158 17.40 31.61 4.14
CA LEU A 158 18.36 32.53 3.55
C LEU A 158 17.91 33.01 2.16
N GLY A 159 17.41 32.10 1.32
CA GLY A 159 16.84 32.42 0.02
C GLY A 159 15.64 33.36 0.11
N MET A 160 14.73 33.12 1.06
CA MET A 160 13.61 34.02 1.35
C MET A 160 14.06 35.42 1.74
N HIS A 161 15.05 35.55 2.63
CA HIS A 161 15.54 36.86 3.06
C HIS A 161 16.33 37.61 1.98
N LEU A 162 17.06 36.91 1.11
CA LEU A 162 17.87 37.53 0.06
C LEU A 162 17.06 37.84 -1.21
N PHE A 163 16.11 36.97 -1.55
CA PHE A 163 15.43 36.94 -2.84
C PHE A 163 13.91 36.92 -2.78
N GLY A 164 13.31 36.99 -1.58
CA GLY A 164 11.86 37.11 -1.43
C GLY A 164 11.31 38.31 -2.20
N CYS A 165 10.19 38.11 -2.89
CA CYS A 165 9.50 39.08 -3.74
C CYS A 165 10.32 39.63 -4.92
N LYS A 166 11.49 39.06 -5.24
CA LYS A 166 12.33 39.51 -6.38
C LYS A 166 12.07 38.74 -7.68
N PHE A 167 11.40 37.59 -7.60
CA PHE A 167 11.12 36.72 -8.74
C PHE A 167 9.66 36.81 -9.21
N ALA A 168 9.11 38.02 -9.23
CA ALA A 168 7.83 38.29 -9.89
C ALA A 168 8.08 38.53 -11.39
N SER A 169 7.42 37.75 -12.26
CA SER A 169 7.49 37.99 -13.71
C SER A 169 6.33 38.91 -14.09
N GLU A 170 6.64 40.12 -14.57
CA GLU A 170 5.65 40.99 -15.20
C GLU A 170 5.27 40.41 -16.57
N ARG A 171 4.26 39.54 -16.60
CA ARG A 171 3.58 39.14 -17.84
C ARG A 171 2.16 39.67 -17.81
N ASP A 172 1.92 40.67 -18.65
CA ASP A 172 0.58 41.09 -19.09
C ASP A 172 -0.31 41.69 -17.99
N GLY A 173 0.19 42.71 -17.27
CA GLY A 173 -0.61 43.55 -16.35
C GLY A 173 -0.99 42.91 -15.01
N ASP A 174 -0.94 41.58 -14.90
CA ASP A 174 -1.13 40.83 -13.67
C ASP A 174 0.22 40.33 -13.12
N THR A 175 0.61 40.81 -11.94
CA THR A 175 1.84 40.37 -11.26
C THR A 175 1.65 38.98 -10.67
N LEU A 176 1.81 37.94 -11.48
CA LEU A 176 1.75 36.55 -11.02
C LEU A 176 3.15 36.09 -10.58
N PRO A 177 3.31 35.55 -9.36
CA PRO A 177 4.59 35.01 -8.91
C PRO A 177 5.01 33.81 -9.78
N ASP A 178 6.30 33.70 -10.10
CA ASP A 178 6.81 32.59 -10.90
C ASP A 178 6.60 31.25 -10.16
N ARG A 179 6.46 30.14 -10.89
CA ARG A 179 6.29 28.79 -10.33
C ARG A 179 7.42 28.39 -9.38
N LYS A 180 8.58 29.04 -9.51
CA LYS A 180 9.74 28.89 -8.63
C LYS A 180 10.05 30.26 -8.02
N ASN A 181 9.74 30.43 -6.74
CA ASN A 181 9.94 31.69 -6.03
C ASN A 181 10.40 31.42 -4.59
N PHE A 182 10.89 32.48 -3.95
CA PHE A 182 11.33 32.47 -2.55
C PHE A 182 10.35 33.24 -1.66
N ASP A 183 9.09 33.32 -2.05
CA ASP A 183 8.10 34.16 -1.36
C ASP A 183 7.53 33.47 -0.12
N SER A 184 7.52 32.13 -0.12
CA SER A 184 7.10 31.32 1.03
C SER A 184 8.08 30.18 1.30
N LEU A 185 8.11 29.71 2.55
CA LEU A 185 9.02 28.64 2.98
C LEU A 185 8.82 27.35 2.16
N LEU A 186 7.57 26.96 1.88
CA LEU A 186 7.30 25.74 1.12
C LEU A 186 7.81 25.83 -0.32
N TRP A 187 7.66 27.00 -0.96
CA TRP A 187 8.19 27.21 -2.31
C TRP A 187 9.72 27.32 -2.31
N ALA A 188 10.30 27.98 -1.30
CA ALA A 188 11.74 28.09 -1.12
C ALA A 188 12.42 26.73 -0.82
N ILE A 189 11.72 25.80 -0.16
CA ILE A 189 12.20 24.42 0.07
C ILE A 189 12.25 23.61 -1.23
N VAL A 190 11.33 23.87 -2.16
CA VAL A 190 11.21 23.13 -3.43
C VAL A 190 12.01 23.78 -4.58
N THR A 191 12.33 25.07 -4.47
CA THR A 191 13.04 25.87 -5.49
C THR A 191 14.54 25.66 -5.42
#